data_AF-A0A291W5I1-F1
#
_entry.id   AF-A0A291W5I1-F1
#
_cell.length_a   1.000
_cell.length_b   1.000
_cell.length_c   1.000
_cell.angle_alpha   90.00
_cell.angle_beta   90.00
_cell.angle_gamma   90.00
#
_symmetry.space_group_name_H-M   'P 1'
#
loop_
_entity.id
_entity.type
_entity.pdbx_description
1 polymer ?
#
loop_
_entity_poly.entity_id
_entity_poly.type
_entity_poly.pdbx_seq_one_letter_code
_entity_poly.pdbx_strand_id
1 'polypeptide(L)'
;MTHPIMFSAAERLSAAERRRTTERETAFRTWGPRSLAAASKYARTVLGEEATSLSWDVLGILPFDNHLQAVASLDTVEFQHLELYYSGEDGKERLLLRVSCVSCTQQLVEEVTSLEQLGRLLSRTAAWQEINGRNGDAR
;
A
#
# COMPACT_ATOMS: atom_id res chain seq x y z
N MET A 1 -44.16 -10.51 19.29
CA MET A 1 -44.38 -10.13 17.87
C MET A 1 -43.57 -8.87 17.60
N THR A 2 -42.76 -8.85 16.54
CA THR A 2 -41.93 -7.69 16.15
C THR A 2 -42.81 -6.60 15.56
N HIS A 3 -42.64 -5.35 16.00
CA HIS A 3 -43.45 -4.23 15.52
C HIS A 3 -43.22 -3.98 14.01
N PRO A 4 -44.27 -3.78 13.18
CA PRO A 4 -44.13 -3.62 11.72
C PRO A 4 -43.11 -2.55 11.29
N ILE A 5 -43.05 -1.42 12.00
CA ILE A 5 -42.05 -0.36 11.74
C ILE A 5 -40.62 -0.88 11.90
N MET A 6 -40.34 -1.70 12.91
CA MET A 6 -38.99 -2.24 13.13
C MET A 6 -38.59 -3.20 12.02
N PHE A 7 -39.54 -4.00 11.53
CA PHE A 7 -39.31 -4.89 10.39
C PHE A 7 -38.99 -4.09 9.12
N SER A 8 -39.81 -3.09 8.77
CA SER A 8 -39.55 -2.24 7.60
C SER A 8 -38.26 -1.42 7.72
N ALA A 9 -37.89 -0.96 8.92
CA ALA A 9 -36.62 -0.26 9.15
C ALA A 9 -35.41 -1.18 8.92
N ALA A 10 -35.47 -2.42 9.45
CA ALA A 10 -34.43 -3.42 9.24
C ALA A 10 -34.27 -3.79 7.76
N GLU A 11 -35.38 -4.01 7.03
CA GLU A 11 -35.34 -4.29 5.60
C GLU A 11 -34.69 -3.15 4.79
N ARG A 12 -35.04 -1.89 5.11
CA ARG A 12 -34.45 -0.71 4.46
C ARG A 12 -32.96 -0.58 4.74
N LEU A 13 -32.53 -0.84 5.98
CA LEU A 13 -31.12 -0.81 6.34
C LEU A 13 -30.34 -1.89 5.59
N SER A 14 -30.81 -3.14 5.61
CA SER A 14 -30.15 -4.23 4.91
C SER A 14 -30.11 -4.01 3.39
N ALA A 15 -31.16 -3.44 2.79
CA ALA A 15 -31.16 -3.09 1.37
C ALA A 15 -30.15 -1.99 1.06
N ALA A 16 -30.03 -0.97 1.91
CA ALA A 16 -29.04 0.10 1.75
C ALA A 16 -27.60 -0.41 1.91
N GLU A 17 -27.34 -1.31 2.86
CA GLU A 17 -26.03 -1.95 3.04
C GLU A 17 -25.63 -2.78 1.82
N ARG A 18 -26.54 -3.60 1.29
CA ARG A 18 -26.27 -4.38 0.06
C ARG A 18 -25.89 -3.48 -1.11
N ARG A 19 -26.63 -2.38 -1.32
CA ARG A 19 -26.32 -1.39 -2.37
C ARG A 19 -24.92 -0.80 -2.19
N ARG A 20 -24.59 -0.35 -0.98
CA ARG A 20 -23.26 0.19 -0.66
C ARG A 20 -22.14 -0.82 -0.90
N THR A 21 -22.36 -2.09 -0.55
CA THR A 21 -21.38 -3.15 -0.81
C THR A 21 -21.17 -3.36 -2.30
N THR A 22 -22.24 -3.44 -3.09
CA THR A 22 -22.14 -3.60 -4.56
C THR A 22 -21.48 -2.40 -5.24
N GLU A 23 -21.80 -1.17 -4.80
CA GLU A 23 -21.15 0.05 -5.29
C GLU A 23 -19.65 0.03 -4.98
N ARG A 24 -19.27 -0.32 -3.76
CA ARG A 24 -17.86 -0.46 -3.35
C ARG A 24 -17.12 -1.53 -4.15
N GLU A 25 -17.71 -2.69 -4.35
CA GLU A 25 -17.12 -3.77 -5.15
C GLU A 25 -16.94 -3.36 -6.62
N THR A 26 -17.87 -2.57 -7.15
CA THR A 26 -17.79 -2.07 -8.53
C THR A 26 -16.70 -1.01 -8.65
N ALA A 27 -16.65 -0.05 -7.72
CA ALA A 27 -15.58 0.94 -7.65
C ALA A 27 -14.22 0.27 -7.51
N PHE A 28 -14.08 -0.69 -6.59
CA PHE A 28 -12.85 -1.45 -6.36
C PHE A 28 -12.36 -2.18 -7.61
N ARG A 29 -13.25 -2.84 -8.36
CA ARG A 29 -12.89 -3.54 -9.61
C ARG A 29 -12.25 -2.63 -10.66
N THR A 30 -12.56 -1.34 -10.65
CA THR A 30 -11.95 -0.36 -11.56
C THR A 30 -10.75 0.34 -10.94
N TRP A 31 -10.82 0.66 -9.65
CA TRP A 31 -9.79 1.39 -8.91
C TRP A 31 -8.54 0.54 -8.64
N GLY A 32 -8.70 -0.70 -8.18
CA GLY A 32 -7.60 -1.59 -7.83
C GLY A 32 -6.58 -1.75 -8.96
N PRO A 33 -6.98 -2.21 -10.17
CA PRO A 33 -6.07 -2.33 -11.30
C PRO A 33 -5.40 -1.01 -11.71
N ARG A 34 -6.13 0.12 -11.62
CA ARG A 34 -5.57 1.45 -11.91
C ARG A 34 -4.48 1.84 -10.91
N SER A 35 -4.70 1.57 -9.62
CA SER A 35 -3.73 1.82 -8.57
C SER A 35 -2.45 1.01 -8.75
N LEU A 36 -2.57 -0.29 -9.05
CA LEU A 36 -1.41 -1.15 -9.29
C LEU A 36 -0.62 -0.72 -10.53
N ALA A 37 -1.32 -0.40 -11.62
CA ALA A 37 -0.68 0.05 -12.86
C ALA A 37 0.05 1.38 -12.67
N ALA A 38 -0.56 2.33 -11.96
CA ALA A 38 0.06 3.62 -11.66
C ALA A 38 1.30 3.44 -10.76
N ALA A 39 1.19 2.65 -9.69
CA ALA A 39 2.30 2.35 -8.79
C ALA A 39 3.48 1.70 -9.52
N SER A 40 3.24 0.67 -10.33
CA SER A 40 4.27 0.00 -11.13
C SER A 40 4.94 0.95 -12.13
N LYS A 41 4.16 1.83 -12.78
CA LYS A 41 4.70 2.81 -13.72
C LYS A 41 5.56 3.86 -13.01
N TYR A 42 5.05 4.42 -11.91
CA TYR A 42 5.75 5.46 -11.16
C TYR A 42 7.02 4.92 -10.50
N ALA A 43 6.95 3.72 -9.91
CA ALA A 43 8.11 3.07 -9.31
C ALA A 43 9.21 2.81 -10.33
N ARG A 44 8.90 2.39 -11.56
CA ARG A 44 9.89 2.29 -12.65
C ARG A 44 10.52 3.62 -13.02
N THR A 45 9.76 4.71 -12.94
CA THR A 45 10.27 6.05 -13.20
C THR A 45 11.26 6.50 -12.11
N VAL A 46 10.96 6.16 -10.85
CA VAL A 46 11.74 6.57 -9.67
C VAL A 46 12.95 5.67 -9.41
N LEU A 47 12.77 4.36 -9.53
CA LEU A 47 13.74 3.34 -9.10
C LEU A 47 14.45 2.65 -10.27
N GLY A 48 14.02 2.87 -11.52
CA GLY A 48 14.58 2.19 -12.68
C GLY A 48 13.99 0.80 -12.94
N GLU A 49 14.72 -0.01 -13.68
CA GLU A 49 14.30 -1.35 -14.11
C GLU A 49 14.14 -2.32 -12.93
N GLU A 50 14.87 -2.11 -11.84
CA GLU A 50 14.82 -2.92 -10.61
C GLU A 50 13.40 -2.96 -10.01
N ALA A 51 12.59 -1.93 -10.25
CA ALA A 51 11.20 -1.87 -9.83
C ALA A 51 10.29 -2.93 -10.47
N THR A 52 10.70 -3.60 -11.56
CA THR A 52 9.89 -4.67 -12.18
C THR A 52 9.73 -5.88 -11.28
N SER A 53 10.62 -6.05 -10.30
CA SER A 53 10.55 -7.12 -9.30
C SER A 53 9.50 -6.88 -8.21
N LEU A 54 8.96 -5.66 -8.09
CA LEU A 54 8.01 -5.30 -7.06
C LEU A 54 6.64 -5.91 -7.34
N SER A 55 6.15 -6.71 -6.40
CA SER A 55 4.76 -7.17 -6.36
C SER A 55 3.91 -6.16 -5.62
N TRP A 56 3.02 -5.49 -6.34
CA TRP A 56 2.11 -4.49 -5.77
C TRP A 56 0.77 -5.09 -5.37
N ASP A 57 0.32 -4.71 -4.18
CA ASP A 57 -0.99 -5.02 -3.62
C ASP A 57 -1.82 -3.76 -3.46
N VAL A 58 -3.13 -3.95 -3.56
CA VAL A 58 -4.11 -2.88 -3.44
C VAL A 58 -4.33 -2.56 -1.95
N LEU A 59 -4.18 -1.29 -1.56
CA LEU A 59 -4.55 -0.85 -0.21
C LEU A 59 -6.07 -0.72 -0.10
N GLY A 60 -6.70 -1.72 0.49
CA GLY A 60 -8.15 -1.79 0.60
C GLY A 60 -8.74 -0.95 1.74
N ILE A 61 -8.41 0.35 1.86
CA ILE A 61 -9.00 1.16 2.94
C ILE A 61 -9.27 2.60 2.50
N LEU A 62 -10.56 2.96 2.63
CA LEU A 62 -11.18 4.29 2.67
C LEU A 62 -11.58 4.95 1.33
N PRO A 63 -12.66 5.76 1.35
CA PRO A 63 -13.42 6.09 0.17
C PRO A 63 -12.63 7.04 -0.75
N PHE A 64 -13.16 7.19 -1.96
CA PHE A 64 -12.90 8.25 -2.94
C PHE A 64 -12.24 7.75 -4.23
N ASP A 65 -13.04 7.85 -5.28
CA ASP A 65 -12.86 7.39 -6.65
C ASP A 65 -11.61 7.93 -7.39
N ASN A 66 -10.75 8.72 -6.72
CA ASN A 66 -9.66 9.48 -7.32
C ASN A 66 -8.28 9.31 -6.66
N HIS A 67 -8.18 8.78 -5.43
CA HIS A 67 -6.87 8.62 -4.78
C HIS A 67 -6.33 7.23 -5.06
N LEU A 68 -5.38 7.12 -5.98
CA LEU A 68 -4.74 5.83 -6.30
C LEU A 68 -3.71 5.48 -5.23
N GLN A 69 -3.77 4.25 -4.70
CA GLN A 69 -2.85 3.79 -3.66
C GLN A 69 -2.53 2.31 -3.83
N ALA A 70 -1.25 1.97 -3.64
CA ALA A 70 -0.79 0.59 -3.66
C ALA A 70 0.42 0.43 -2.73
N VAL A 71 0.68 -0.80 -2.30
CA VAL A 71 1.82 -1.14 -1.45
C VAL A 71 2.58 -2.30 -2.06
N ALA A 72 3.90 -2.29 -1.98
CA ALA A 72 4.74 -3.43 -2.28
C ALA A 72 5.57 -3.77 -1.05
N SER A 73 5.47 -5.01 -0.57
CA SER A 73 6.35 -5.50 0.50
C SER A 73 7.76 -5.66 -0.04
N LEU A 74 8.75 -5.12 0.68
CA LEU A 74 10.16 -5.32 0.37
C LEU A 74 10.71 -6.50 1.17
N ASP A 75 10.52 -6.50 2.49
CA ASP A 75 10.94 -7.59 3.37
C ASP A 75 10.32 -7.44 4.77
N THR A 76 10.51 -8.46 5.61
CA THR A 76 10.32 -8.39 7.06
C THR A 76 11.57 -8.88 7.77
N VAL A 77 12.28 -7.99 8.45
CA VAL A 77 13.60 -8.25 9.05
C VAL A 77 13.65 -7.68 10.46
N GLU A 78 14.20 -8.42 11.42
CA GLU A 78 14.36 -7.99 12.82
C GLU A 78 13.13 -7.28 13.42
N PHE A 79 11.94 -7.86 13.21
CA PHE A 79 10.67 -7.28 13.67
C PHE A 79 10.32 -5.92 13.04
N GLN A 80 10.85 -5.62 11.86
CA GLN A 80 10.48 -4.47 11.02
C GLN A 80 9.87 -4.97 9.72
N HIS A 81 8.69 -4.46 9.35
CA HIS A 81 8.13 -4.60 8.02
C HIS A 81 8.58 -3.41 7.17
N LEU A 82 9.18 -3.69 6.02
CA LEU A 82 9.63 -2.69 5.06
C LEU A 82 8.74 -2.76 3.81
N GLU A 83 8.14 -1.64 3.45
CA GLU A 83 7.20 -1.57 2.35
C GLU A 83 7.43 -0.29 1.53
N LEU A 84 7.21 -0.37 0.22
CA LEU A 84 7.02 0.80 -0.62
C LEU A 84 5.54 1.10 -0.74
N TYR A 85 5.18 2.34 -0.48
CA TYR A 85 3.82 2.84 -0.59
C TYR A 85 3.73 3.86 -1.71
N TYR A 86 2.84 3.61 -2.68
CA TYR A 86 2.51 4.54 -3.74
C TYR A 86 1.25 5.34 -3.38
N SER A 87 1.30 6.65 -3.64
CA SER A 87 0.17 7.57 -3.49
C SER A 87 0.05 8.46 -4.72
N GLY A 88 -1.10 8.44 -5.37
CA GLY A 88 -1.49 9.36 -6.43
C GLY A 88 -2.65 10.25 -5.97
N GLU A 89 -2.37 11.24 -5.13
CA GLU A 89 -3.36 12.17 -4.57
C GLU A 89 -3.34 13.49 -5.33
N ASP A 90 -4.51 13.99 -5.75
CA ASP A 90 -4.65 15.28 -6.46
C ASP A 90 -3.70 15.43 -7.67
N GLY A 91 -3.45 14.33 -8.39
CA GLY A 91 -2.55 14.29 -9.54
C GLY A 91 -1.05 14.35 -9.19
N LYS A 92 -0.70 14.28 -7.91
CA LYS A 92 0.69 14.18 -7.43
C LYS A 92 0.99 12.74 -7.05
N GLU A 93 1.94 12.16 -7.77
CA GLU A 93 2.45 10.81 -7.50
C GLU A 93 3.61 10.88 -6.51
N ARG A 94 3.61 9.99 -5.53
CA ARG A 94 4.66 9.84 -4.51
C ARG A 94 4.95 8.37 -4.28
N LEU A 95 6.21 8.09 -3.97
CA LEU A 95 6.68 6.79 -3.53
C LEU A 95 7.29 6.98 -2.16
N LEU A 96 6.85 6.21 -1.16
CA LEU A 96 7.27 6.34 0.22
C LEU A 96 7.84 5.01 0.71
N LEU A 97 8.95 5.02 1.41
CA LEU A 97 9.41 3.89 2.21
C LEU A 97 8.70 3.96 3.56
N ARG A 98 7.91 2.93 3.86
CA ARG A 98 7.31 2.70 5.17
C ARG A 98 8.09 1.62 5.89
N VAL A 99 8.60 1.93 7.07
CA VAL A 99 9.20 0.95 7.99
C VAL A 99 8.34 0.91 9.23
N SER A 100 7.67 -0.21 9.48
CA SER A 100 6.80 -0.37 10.64
C SER A 100 7.31 -1.47 11.57
N CYS A 101 7.19 -1.22 12.86
CA CYS A 101 7.53 -2.18 13.90
C CYS A 101 6.43 -3.25 13.99
N VAL A 102 6.80 -4.54 13.98
CA VAL A 102 5.85 -5.66 14.10
C VAL A 102 5.21 -5.69 15.49
N SER A 103 5.97 -5.33 16.52
CA SER A 103 5.60 -5.50 17.93
C SER A 103 5.24 -4.20 18.65
N CYS A 104 5.33 -3.05 17.96
CA CYS A 104 5.14 -1.74 18.56
C CYS A 104 4.52 -0.74 17.57
N THR A 105 4.12 0.43 18.05
CA THR A 105 3.43 1.45 17.24
C THR A 105 4.38 2.37 16.47
N GLN A 106 5.69 2.11 16.51
CA GLN A 106 6.66 2.94 15.81
C GLN A 106 6.59 2.69 14.30
N GLN A 107 6.58 3.79 13.56
CA GLN A 107 6.62 3.79 12.10
C GLN A 107 7.47 4.96 11.61
N LEU A 108 8.32 4.68 10.62
CA LEU A 108 9.03 5.67 9.82
C LEU A 108 8.39 5.70 8.43
N VAL A 109 8.16 6.90 7.89
CA VAL A 109 7.68 7.11 6.53
C VAL A 109 8.54 8.18 5.89
N GLU A 110 9.23 7.83 4.81
CA GLU A 110 10.16 8.72 4.12
C GLU A 110 9.91 8.69 2.61
N GLU A 111 9.96 9.85 1.96
CA GLU A 111 9.78 9.94 0.51
C GLU A 111 10.99 9.37 -0.25
N VAL A 112 10.71 8.63 -1.30
CA VAL A 112 11.68 7.98 -2.19
C VAL A 112 11.59 8.63 -3.56
N THR A 113 12.67 9.30 -3.94
CA THR A 113 12.79 10.02 -5.22
C THR A 113 13.82 9.41 -6.16
N SER A 114 14.61 8.45 -5.68
CA SER A 114 15.56 7.68 -6.48
C SER A 114 15.93 6.35 -5.81
N LEU A 115 16.48 5.41 -6.58
CA LEU A 115 17.02 4.15 -6.06
C LEU A 115 18.18 4.38 -5.06
N GLU A 116 19.05 5.35 -5.32
CA GLU A 116 20.15 5.69 -4.42
C GLU A 116 19.62 6.21 -3.07
N GLN A 117 18.61 7.08 -3.10
CA GLN A 117 17.97 7.55 -1.87
C GLN A 117 17.32 6.39 -1.10
N LEU A 118 16.64 5.46 -1.78
CA LEU A 118 16.09 4.27 -1.15
C LEU A 118 17.18 3.46 -0.43
N GLY A 119 18.33 3.25 -1.09
CA GLY A 119 19.47 2.58 -0.46
C GLY A 119 19.97 3.30 0.80
N ARG A 120 20.08 4.64 0.77
CA ARG A 120 20.47 5.45 1.93
C ARG A 120 19.44 5.44 3.07
N LEU A 121 18.16 5.26 2.75
CA LEU A 121 17.10 5.11 3.76
C LEU A 121 17.16 3.72 4.39
N LEU A 122 17.27 2.68 3.57
CA LEU A 122 17.41 1.30 4.03
C LEU A 122 18.66 1.11 4.90
N SER A 123 19.74 1.85 4.63
CA SER A 123 20.97 1.79 5.44
C SER A 123 20.83 2.30 6.87
N ARG A 124 19.70 2.94 7.21
CA ARG A 124 19.38 3.41 8.56
C ARG A 124 18.43 2.46 9.30
N THR A 125 18.01 1.39 8.64
CA THR A 125 17.11 0.38 9.22
C THR A 125 17.89 -0.79 9.79
N ALA A 126 17.25 -1.58 10.64
CA ALA A 126 17.85 -2.80 11.18
C ALA A 126 18.16 -3.81 10.06
N ALA A 127 17.37 -3.79 8.98
CA ALA A 127 17.57 -4.63 7.80
C ALA A 127 18.90 -4.41 7.08
N TRP A 128 19.61 -3.29 7.31
CA TRP A 128 20.84 -2.99 6.59
C TRP A 128 21.92 -4.06 6.74
N GLN A 129 22.07 -4.65 7.93
CA GLN A 129 23.10 -5.65 8.17
C GLN A 129 22.87 -6.90 7.33
N GLU A 130 21.62 -7.32 7.15
CA GLU A 130 21.28 -8.46 6.29
C GLU A 130 21.44 -8.11 4.81
N ILE A 131 21.02 -6.91 4.39
CA ILE A 131 21.13 -6.44 3.00
C ILE A 131 22.59 -6.32 2.58
N ASN A 132 23.44 -5.69 3.41
CA ASN A 132 24.85 -5.46 3.10
C ASN A 132 25.71 -6.71 3.34
N GLY A 133 25.34 -7.57 4.30
CA GLY A 133 26.03 -8.84 4.57
C GLY A 133 25.93 -9.82 3.39
N ARG A 134 24.78 -9.87 2.69
CA ARG A 134 24.60 -10.70 1.49
C ARG A 134 25.54 -10.33 0.33
N ASN A 135 26.08 -9.11 0.30
CA ASN A 135 27.07 -8.70 -0.71
C ASN A 135 28.53 -9.06 -0.32
N GLY A 136 28.77 -9.52 0.91
CA GLY A 136 30.10 -9.84 1.43
C GLY A 136 30.60 -11.26 1.14
N ASP A 137 29.71 -12.21 0.84
CA ASP A 137 30.02 -13.64 0.70
C ASP A 137 30.21 -14.11 -0.75
N ALA A 138 30.36 -13.19 -1.70
CA ALA A 138 30.71 -13.50 -3.10
C ALA A 138 32.25 -13.54 -3.32
N ARG A 139 33.00 -14.19 -2.42
CA ARG A 139 34.43 -14.47 -2.59
C ARG A 139 34.77 -15.92 -2.32
#